data_AF-A0A5R9NAP4-F1
#
_entry.id   AF-A0A5R9NAP4-F1
#
_cell.length_a   1.000
_cell.length_b   1.000
_cell.length_c   1.000
_cell.angle_alpha   90.00
_cell.angle_beta   90.00
_cell.angle_gamma   90.00
#
_symmetry.space_group_name_H-M   'P 1'
#
loop_
_entity.id
_entity.type
_entity.pdbx_description
1 polymer ?
#
loop_
_entity_poly.entity_id
_entity_poly.type
_entity_poly.pdbx_seq_one_letter_code
_entity_poly.pdbx_strand_id
1 'polypeptide(L)' 'MDKRAKISTGTNARPKNETIAGSGPGIPDDCGRMVEVPDAEARRLKASLLRDRLDELREKLDEEIELPQRGAP' A
#
# COMPACT_ATOMS: atom_id res chain seq x y z
N MET A 1 -1.20 -38.60 -3.06
CA MET A 1 0.14 -38.32 -3.62
C MET A 1 1.15 -39.13 -2.82
N ASP A 2 1.66 -40.21 -3.38
CA ASP A 2 2.61 -41.12 -2.71
C ASP A 2 3.94 -40.42 -2.40
N LYS A 3 4.16 -40.08 -1.14
CA LYS A 3 5.45 -39.62 -0.62
C LYS A 3 6.39 -40.84 -0.59
N ARG A 4 7.17 -41.04 -1.65
CA ARG A 4 8.15 -42.13 -1.70
C ARG A 4 9.11 -42.04 -0.51
N ALA A 5 9.42 -43.21 0.08
CA ALA A 5 10.31 -43.34 1.22
C ALA A 5 11.69 -42.72 0.95
N LYS A 6 12.32 -42.20 2.01
CA LYS A 6 13.66 -41.60 1.94
C LYS A 6 14.66 -42.65 1.49
N ILE A 7 15.56 -42.28 0.58
CA ILE A 7 16.65 -43.16 0.09
C ILE A 7 17.90 -43.14 0.98
N SER A 8 17.93 -42.28 2.00
CA SER A 8 19.06 -42.08 2.90
C SER A 8 18.58 -41.70 4.30
N THR A 9 19.37 -42.03 5.31
CA THR A 9 19.17 -41.68 6.73
C THR A 9 20.06 -40.52 7.19
N GLY A 10 20.84 -39.92 6.29
CA GLY A 10 21.69 -38.77 6.61
C GLY A 10 20.87 -37.54 7.04
N THR A 11 21.49 -36.63 7.78
CA THR A 11 20.84 -35.42 8.34
C THR A 11 20.17 -34.53 7.29
N ASN A 12 20.67 -34.55 6.05
CA ASN A 12 20.09 -33.80 4.92
C ASN A 12 19.10 -34.61 4.07
N ALA A 13 18.71 -35.81 4.50
CA ALA A 13 17.84 -36.69 3.72
C ALA A 13 16.38 -36.24 3.78
N ARG A 14 15.92 -35.63 2.69
CA ARG A 14 14.53 -35.22 2.47
C ARG A 14 13.79 -36.19 1.54
N PRO A 15 12.47 -36.44 1.71
CA PRO A 15 11.68 -37.20 0.75
C PRO A 15 11.74 -36.54 -0.65
N LYS A 16 11.84 -37.35 -1.71
CA LYS A 16 12.11 -36.88 -3.09
C LYS A 16 11.04 -35.94 -3.69
N ASN A 17 9.88 -35.79 -3.06
CA ASN A 17 8.75 -34.98 -3.53
C ASN A 17 8.17 -34.06 -2.44
N GLU A 18 8.96 -33.73 -1.40
CA GLU A 18 8.50 -32.81 -0.36
C GLU A 18 8.80 -31.36 -0.74
N THR A 19 7.78 -30.51 -0.69
CA THR A 19 7.87 -29.08 -1.00
C THR A 19 8.81 -28.36 -0.03
N ILE A 20 9.69 -27.50 -0.54
CA ILE A 20 10.51 -26.58 0.26
C ILE A 20 9.61 -25.61 1.04
N ALA A 21 9.97 -25.32 2.29
CA ALA A 21 9.23 -24.36 3.11
C ALA A 21 9.13 -23.03 2.34
N GLY A 22 7.92 -22.55 2.09
CA GLY A 22 7.65 -21.35 1.30
C GLY A 22 7.45 -21.56 -0.21
N SER A 23 7.63 -22.75 -0.76
CA SER A 23 7.42 -23.07 -2.19
C SER A 23 6.17 -23.93 -2.44
N GLY A 24 5.27 -23.99 -1.44
CA GLY A 24 4.02 -24.74 -1.49
C GLY A 24 3.09 -24.23 -2.58
N PRO A 25 2.23 -25.09 -3.16
CA PRO A 25 1.13 -24.59 -3.98
C PRO A 25 0.23 -23.69 -3.11
N GLY A 26 -0.01 -22.47 -3.60
CA GLY A 26 -0.73 -21.41 -2.90
C GLY A 26 -0.04 -20.06 -3.14
N ILE A 27 -0.80 -18.97 -3.22
CA ILE A 27 -0.21 -17.63 -3.20
C ILE A 27 0.35 -17.44 -1.78
N PRO A 28 1.62 -17.02 -1.61
CA PRO A 28 2.10 -16.59 -0.31
C PRO A 28 1.10 -15.58 0.26
N ASP A 29 0.76 -15.71 1.54
CA ASP A 29 -0.07 -14.72 2.20
C ASP A 29 0.76 -13.45 2.44
N ASP A 30 0.99 -12.69 1.35
CA ASP A 30 1.75 -11.44 1.32
C ASP A 30 0.90 -10.26 1.82
N CYS A 31 -0.34 -10.52 2.24
CA CYS A 31 -1.24 -9.56 2.81
C CYS A 31 -0.87 -9.31 4.28
N GLY A 32 0.00 -8.32 4.51
CA GLY A 32 0.24 -7.79 5.86
C GLY A 32 -1.03 -7.25 6.50
N ARG A 33 -1.10 -7.27 7.83
CA ARG A 33 -2.22 -6.69 8.58
C ARG A 33 -2.31 -5.17 8.29
N MET A 34 -3.52 -4.67 8.10
CA MET A 34 -3.75 -3.23 7.96
C MET A 34 -3.23 -2.46 9.19
N VAL A 35 -2.58 -1.34 8.95
CA VAL A 35 -2.13 -0.43 10.00
C VAL A 35 -3.28 0.52 10.35
N GLU A 36 -3.74 0.46 11.60
CA GLU A 36 -4.75 1.38 12.12
C GLU A 36 -4.14 2.77 12.33
N VAL A 37 -4.73 3.79 11.71
CA VAL A 37 -4.29 5.19 11.87
C VAL A 37 -5.34 5.93 12.71
N PRO A 38 -4.97 6.54 13.86
CA PRO A 38 -5.90 7.33 14.65
C PRO A 38 -6.48 8.52 13.86
N ASP A 39 -7.75 8.86 14.08
CA ASP A 39 -8.44 9.95 13.39
C ASP A 39 -7.69 11.30 13.44
N ALA A 40 -7.06 11.59 14.58
CA ALA A 40 -6.29 12.83 14.76
C ALA A 40 -5.04 12.87 13.86
N GLU A 41 -4.41 11.72 13.63
CA GLU A 41 -3.25 11.59 12.75
C GLU A 41 -3.66 11.66 11.28
N ALA A 42 -4.73 10.95 10.91
CA ALA A 42 -5.31 11.02 9.56
C ALA A 42 -5.69 12.46 9.17
N ARG A 43 -6.29 13.22 10.09
CA ARG A 43 -6.61 14.65 9.88
C ARG A 43 -5.37 15.51 9.67
N ARG A 44 -4.30 15.29 10.46
CA ARG A 44 -3.03 16.02 10.32
C ARG A 44 -2.36 15.73 8.98
N LEU A 45 -2.32 14.47 8.58
CA LEU A 45 -1.73 14.04 7.32
C LEU A 45 -2.49 14.64 6.12
N LYS A 46 -3.83 14.61 6.17
CA LYS A 46 -4.68 15.27 5.16
C LYS A 46 -4.45 16.78 5.09
N ALA A 47 -4.35 17.45 6.23
CA ALA A 47 -4.07 18.89 6.26
C ALA A 47 -2.69 19.23 5.68
N SER A 48 -1.68 18.40 5.96
CA SER A 48 -0.32 18.56 5.41
C SER A 48 -0.30 18.38 3.89
N LEU A 49 -0.96 17.34 3.38
CA LEU A 49 -0.98 17.04 1.93
C LEU A 49 -1.74 18.09 1.12
N LEU A 50 -2.73 18.75 1.73
CA LEU A 50 -3.56 19.74 1.04
C LEU A 50 -3.02 21.16 1.16
N ARG A 51 -2.00 21.42 2.00
CA ARG A 51 -1.50 22.78 2.23
C ARG A 51 -1.01 23.44 0.94
N ASP A 52 -0.12 22.79 0.21
CA ASP A 52 0.44 23.34 -1.04
C ASP A 52 -0.65 23.59 -2.10
N ARG A 53 -1.64 22.69 -2.17
CA ARG A 53 -2.80 22.82 -3.07
C ARG A 53 -3.72 23.98 -2.66
N LEU A 54 -3.89 24.22 -1.37
CA LEU A 54 -4.71 25.33 -0.87
C LEU A 54 -4.04 26.68 -1.14
N ASP A 55 -2.71 26.75 -1.03
CA ASP A 55 -1.96 27.98 -1.33
C ASP A 55 -2.08 28.33 -2.82
N GLU A 56 -1.94 27.35 -3.72
CA GLU A 56 -2.14 27.54 -5.17
C GLU A 56 -3.58 27.97 -5.51
N LEU A 57 -4.58 27.33 -4.89
CA LEU A 57 -5.99 27.69 -5.11
C LEU A 57 -6.31 29.09 -4.59
N ARG A 58 -5.66 29.49 -3.49
CA ARG A 58 -5.82 30.83 -2.92
C ARG A 58 -5.23 31.90 -3.83
N GLU A 59 -4.04 31.67 -4.37
CA GLU A 59 -3.41 32.58 -5.35
C GLU A 59 -4.29 32.75 -6.60
N LYS A 60 -4.82 31.67 -7.14
CA LYS A 60 -5.75 31.71 -8.29
C LYS A 60 -7.04 32.47 -7.98
N LEU A 61 -7.58 32.29 -6.78
CA LEU A 61 -8.79 33.00 -6.36
C LEU A 61 -8.52 34.51 -6.23
N ASP A 62 -7.38 34.89 -5.66
CA ASP A 62 -6.99 36.29 -5.54
C ASP A 62 -6.80 36.93 -6.94
N GLU A 63 -6.19 36.21 -7.89
CA GLU A 63 -6.07 36.63 -9.30
C GLU A 63 -7.44 36.84 -9.97
N GLU A 64 -8.39 35.92 -9.78
CA GLU A 64 -9.75 36.04 -10.33
C GLU A 64 -10.55 37.21 -9.73
N ILE A 65 -10.30 37.57 -8.47
CA ILE A 65 -10.93 38.72 -7.81
C ILE A 65 -10.38 40.03 -8.35
N GLU A 66 -9.08 40.10 -8.65
CA GLU A 66 -8.44 41.30 -9.21
C GLU A 66 -8.85 41.56 -10.67
N LEU A 67 -9.22 40.51 -11.40
CA LEU A 67 -9.73 40.66 -12.76
C LEU A 67 -11.07 41.42 -12.74
N PRO A 68 -11.28 42.37 -13.67
CA PRO A 68 -12.55 43.07 -13.78
C PRO A 68 -13.66 42.06 -14.07
N GLN A 69 -14.57 41.91 -13.10
CA GLN A 69 -15.77 41.10 -13.24
C GLN A 69 -16.56 41.64 -14.44
N ARG A 70 -16.49 40.92 -15.56
CA ARG A 70 -17.25 41.26 -16.74
C ARG A 70 -18.71 40.99 -16.39
N GLY A 71 -19.41 42.04 -15.95
CA GLY A 71 -20.84 41.96 -15.65
C GLY A 71 -21.56 41.35 -16.83
N ALA A 72 -22.33 40.29 -16.57
CA ALA A 72 -23.29 39.80 -17.54
C ALA A 72 -24.27 40.95 -17.90
N PRO A 73 -24.75 41.02 -19.15
CA PRO A 73 -25.57 42.12 -19.66
C PRO A 73 -26.88 42.33 -18.90
#